data_AF-A0A833SP48-F1
#
_entry.id   AF-A0A833SP48-F1
#
_cell.length_a   1.000
_cell.length_b   1.000
_cell.length_c   1.000
_cell.angle_alpha   90.00
_cell.angle_beta   90.00
_cell.angle_gamma   90.00
#
_symmetry.space_group_name_H-M   'P 1'
#
loop_
_entity.id
_entity.type
_entity.pdbx_description
1 polymer ?
#
loop_
_entity_poly.entity_id
_entity_poly.type
_entity_poly.pdbx_seq_one_letter_code
_entity_poly.pdbx_strand_id
1 'polypeptide(L)'
;MCRKFMPKVMASQYERQLRQLTTTLSDYRGRRNYPKVWPADLSTYEIVIEAEAGPLMLSPTGQFIVPSSCPSFLLVNFITDNLEEATKRLHHYNNIKYVERELYDKTVQELGLSVLNKDDSITPDLMIQCCERLLLHKNILAPLLKGVMLWVTHYYSVMSDGVLCIPWDWKL
;
A
#
# COMPACT_ATOMS: atom_id res chain seq x y z
N MET A 1 -1.79 -0.66 -4.59
CA MET A 1 -1.17 0.62 -5.00
C MET A 1 -1.16 1.50 -3.75
N CYS A 2 0.01 1.89 -3.22
CA CYS A 2 0.10 2.80 -2.06
C CYS A 2 -0.32 4.22 -2.47
N ARG A 3 -0.91 4.98 -1.52
CA ARG A 3 -1.40 6.37 -1.64
C ARG A 3 -0.65 7.20 -2.71
N LYS A 4 -1.32 7.51 -3.82
CA LYS A 4 -0.85 8.41 -4.89
C LYS A 4 -0.88 9.90 -4.52
N PHE A 5 -1.39 10.26 -3.35
CA PHE A 5 -1.48 11.66 -2.91
C PHE A 5 -0.50 11.93 -1.78
N MET A 6 0.79 11.94 -2.11
CA MET A 6 1.74 12.80 -1.40
C MET A 6 1.69 14.18 -2.09
N PRO A 7 1.62 15.30 -1.34
CA PRO A 7 1.77 16.61 -1.95
C PRO A 7 3.11 16.67 -2.70
N LYS A 8 3.08 17.13 -3.95
CA LYS A 8 4.29 17.24 -4.77
C LYS A 8 5.28 18.17 -4.06
N VAL A 9 6.43 17.63 -3.68
CA VAL A 9 7.50 18.38 -3.02
C VAL A 9 8.66 18.58 -3.99
N MET A 10 9.30 19.75 -3.95
CA MET A 10 10.53 19.98 -4.71
C MET A 10 11.65 19.09 -4.16
N ALA A 11 12.50 18.54 -5.03
CA ALA A 11 13.60 17.68 -4.61
C ALA A 11 14.53 18.35 -3.57
N SER A 12 14.83 19.64 -3.75
CA SER A 12 15.62 20.43 -2.78
C SER A 12 14.94 20.58 -1.42
N GLN A 13 13.61 20.67 -1.40
CA GLN A 13 12.83 20.75 -0.19
C GLN A 13 12.84 19.40 0.55
N TYR A 14 12.69 18.29 -0.19
CA TYR A 14 12.79 16.94 0.38
C TYR A 14 14.20 16.65 0.92
N GLU A 15 15.25 17.07 0.21
CA GLU A 15 16.63 16.96 0.69
C GLU A 15 16.82 17.67 2.03
N ARG A 16 16.26 18.89 2.19
CA ARG A 16 16.32 19.62 3.44
C ARG A 16 15.60 18.88 4.58
N GLN A 17 14.42 18.33 4.29
CA GLN A 17 13.64 17.53 5.25
C GLN A 17 14.40 16.27 5.69
N LEU A 18 14.99 15.54 4.75
CA LEU A 18 15.82 14.38 5.02
C LEU A 18 17.06 14.74 5.86
N ARG A 19 17.72 15.86 5.53
CA ARG A 19 18.88 16.35 6.27
C ARG A 19 18.52 16.69 7.72
N GLN A 20 17.40 17.38 7.94
CA GLN A 20 16.91 17.71 9.28
C GLN A 20 16.71 16.45 10.14
N LEU A 21 16.03 15.44 9.60
CA LEU A 21 15.76 14.19 10.31
C LEU A 21 17.04 13.40 10.61
N THR A 22 17.90 13.25 9.60
CA THR A 22 19.15 12.49 9.72
C THR A 22 20.12 13.15 10.70
N THR A 23 20.27 14.48 10.68
CA THR A 23 21.06 15.21 11.68
C THR A 23 20.52 14.98 13.10
N THR A 24 19.20 15.06 13.28
CA THR A 24 18.55 14.87 14.59
C THR A 24 18.76 13.45 15.13
N LEU A 25 18.76 12.44 14.25
CA LEU A 25 19.08 11.05 14.60
C LEU A 25 20.57 10.83 14.89
N SER A 26 21.47 11.48 14.13
CA SER A 26 22.90 11.45 14.41
C SER A 26 23.22 12.04 15.78
N ASP A 27 22.61 13.17 16.14
CA ASP A 27 22.77 13.80 17.45
C ASP A 27 22.26 12.90 18.59
N TYR A 28 21.12 12.23 18.36
CA TYR A 28 20.60 11.23 19.31
C TYR A 28 21.61 10.10 19.53
N ARG A 29 22.15 9.53 18.44
CA ARG A 29 23.11 8.43 18.49
C ARG A 29 24.43 8.82 19.16
N GLY A 30 24.85 10.08 19.03
CA GLY A 30 26.02 10.61 19.73
C GLY A 30 25.85 10.71 21.26
N ARG A 31 24.61 10.77 21.75
CA ARG A 31 24.29 10.93 23.19
C ARG A 31 23.69 9.68 23.83
N ARG A 32 23.06 8.82 23.04
CA ARG A 32 22.29 7.65 23.48
C ARG A 32 22.43 6.51 22.48
N ASN A 33 22.42 5.29 22.99
CA ASN A 33 22.28 4.11 22.13
C ASN A 33 20.82 3.92 21.74
N TYR A 34 20.59 3.28 20.59
CA TYR A 34 19.26 2.81 20.23
C TYR A 34 18.79 1.72 21.21
N PRO A 35 17.47 1.53 21.37
CA PRO A 35 16.91 0.54 22.26
C PRO A 35 17.42 -0.87 21.96
N LYS A 36 17.84 -1.62 22.98
CA LYS A 36 18.37 -2.99 22.83
C LYS A 36 17.33 -3.99 22.29
N VAL A 37 16.05 -3.64 22.35
CA VAL A 37 14.93 -4.44 21.83
C VAL A 37 14.84 -4.37 20.30
N TRP A 38 15.50 -3.40 19.66
CA TRP A 38 15.53 -3.33 18.22
C TRP A 38 16.31 -4.51 17.62
N PRO A 39 15.92 -5.00 16.44
CA PRO A 39 16.71 -5.97 15.71
C PRO A 39 18.09 -5.39 15.36
N ALA A 40 19.03 -6.29 15.05
CA ALA A 40 20.38 -5.90 14.63
C ALA A 40 20.38 -5.07 13.33
N ASP A 41 19.32 -5.18 12.52
CA ASP A 41 19.15 -4.48 11.25
C ASP A 41 17.68 -4.07 11.04
N LEU A 42 17.49 -2.91 10.40
CA LEU A 42 16.19 -2.34 10.03
C LEU A 42 16.04 -2.20 8.51
N SER A 43 16.90 -2.82 7.70
CA SER A 43 16.89 -2.72 6.23
C SER A 43 15.57 -3.11 5.56
N THR A 44 14.74 -3.92 6.22
CA THR A 44 13.42 -4.35 5.72
C THR A 44 12.32 -3.31 5.90
N TYR A 45 12.56 -2.25 6.68
CA TYR A 45 11.57 -1.23 6.98
C TYR A 45 11.81 0.02 6.13
N GLU A 46 10.72 0.68 5.78
CA GLU A 46 10.76 1.93 5.04
C GLU A 46 10.22 3.07 5.90
N ILE A 47 10.84 4.24 5.77
CA ILE A 47 10.42 5.48 6.41
C ILE A 47 10.09 6.51 5.34
N VAL A 48 8.91 7.11 5.45
CA VAL A 48 8.41 8.18 4.59
C VAL A 48 8.49 9.48 5.37
N ILE A 49 9.31 10.40 4.88
CA ILE A 49 9.47 11.72 5.47
C ILE A 49 8.46 12.67 4.83
N GLU A 50 7.59 13.24 5.65
CA GLU A 50 6.65 14.28 5.26
C GLU A 50 7.10 15.67 5.72
N ALA A 51 6.34 16.69 5.31
CA ALA A 51 6.55 18.06 5.73
C ALA A 51 6.49 18.22 7.26
N GLU A 52 6.93 19.38 7.75
CA GLU A 52 7.09 19.65 9.19
C GLU A 52 5.80 19.48 10.02
N ALA A 53 4.63 19.58 9.39
CA ALA A 53 3.32 19.36 10.02
C ALA A 53 2.68 18.01 9.63
N GLY A 54 3.47 17.07 9.10
CA GLY A 54 3.04 15.72 8.73
C GLY A 54 2.66 14.86 9.95
N PRO A 55 1.92 13.76 9.73
CA PRO A 55 1.54 12.86 10.80
C PRO A 55 2.73 12.00 11.23
N LEU A 56 2.67 11.55 12.48
CA LEU A 56 3.49 10.46 12.97
C LEU A 56 2.61 9.21 13.03
N MET A 57 2.76 8.31 12.06
CA MET A 57 1.85 7.16 11.94
C MET A 57 2.50 5.96 11.25
N LEU A 58 1.99 4.76 11.55
CA LEU A 58 2.34 3.54 10.85
C LEU A 58 1.32 3.30 9.72
N SER A 59 1.80 3.17 8.49
CA SER A 59 0.94 2.93 7.33
C SER A 59 0.32 1.52 7.36
N PRO A 60 -0.77 1.26 6.62
CA PRO A 60 -1.31 -0.08 6.45
C PRO A 60 -0.33 -1.08 5.81
N THR A 61 0.67 -0.59 5.06
CA THR A 61 1.72 -1.40 4.43
C THR A 61 2.96 -1.58 5.31
N GLY A 62 2.93 -1.07 6.55
CA GLY A 62 4.03 -1.19 7.50
C GLY A 62 5.15 -0.17 7.34
N GLN A 63 4.91 0.92 6.60
CA GLN A 63 5.87 2.04 6.47
C GLN A 63 5.69 3.02 7.62
N PHE A 64 6.79 3.54 8.17
CA PHE A 64 6.75 4.61 9.16
C PHE A 64 6.60 5.96 8.46
N ILE A 65 5.53 6.70 8.73
CA ILE A 65 5.32 8.05 8.19
C ILE A 65 5.64 9.04 9.31
N VAL A 66 6.58 9.95 9.05
CA VAL A 66 7.14 10.84 10.06
C VAL A 66 7.27 12.27 9.53
N PRO A 67 6.97 13.31 10.33
CA PRO A 67 7.27 14.68 9.93
C PRO A 67 8.78 14.94 10.02
N SER A 68 9.33 15.75 9.11
CA SER A 68 10.76 16.11 9.11
C SER A 68 11.23 16.81 10.38
N SER A 69 10.31 17.46 11.08
CA SER A 69 10.52 18.17 12.36
C SER A 69 10.45 17.25 13.58
N CYS A 70 10.18 15.95 13.41
CA CYS A 70 9.99 15.01 14.50
C CYS A 70 11.22 14.95 15.42
N PRO A 71 11.08 15.21 16.73
CA PRO A 71 12.17 15.05 17.68
C PRO A 71 12.70 13.61 17.70
N SER A 72 14.01 13.42 17.81
CA SER A 72 14.64 12.09 17.70
C SER A 72 14.20 11.12 18.79
N PHE A 73 14.04 11.58 20.03
CA PHE A 73 13.52 10.72 21.11
C PHE A 73 12.11 10.20 20.80
N LEU A 74 11.28 11.06 20.20
CA LEU A 74 9.90 10.77 19.87
C LEU A 74 9.84 9.78 18.70
N LEU A 75 10.70 9.97 17.69
CA LEU A 75 10.86 9.03 16.58
C LEU A 75 11.34 7.65 17.07
N VAL A 76 12.35 7.60 17.94
CA VAL A 76 12.87 6.35 18.47
C VAL A 76 11.82 5.60 19.29
N ASN A 77 11.07 6.30 20.15
CA ASN A 77 9.96 5.68 20.90
C ASN A 77 8.88 5.17 19.95
N PHE A 78 8.47 5.99 18.97
CA PHE A 78 7.47 5.61 17.99
C PHE A 78 7.85 4.36 17.19
N ILE A 79 9.09 4.28 16.69
CA ILE A 79 9.59 3.08 16.01
C ILE A 79 9.58 1.88 16.97
N THR A 80 10.02 2.07 18.21
CA THR A 80 10.06 0.99 19.22
C THR A 80 8.67 0.42 19.47
N ASP A 81 7.68 1.28 19.68
CA ASP A 81 6.31 0.89 20.03
C ASP A 81 5.57 0.23 18.84
N ASN A 82 6.00 0.51 17.60
CA ASN A 82 5.32 0.08 16.39
C ASN A 82 6.09 -0.99 15.59
N LEU A 83 7.26 -1.43 16.04
CA LEU A 83 8.13 -2.31 15.27
C LEU A 83 7.49 -3.68 14.99
N GLU A 84 6.85 -4.26 16.00
CA GLU A 84 6.16 -5.56 15.87
C GLU A 84 4.97 -5.47 14.89
N GLU A 85 4.18 -4.41 15.02
CA GLU A 85 3.03 -4.17 14.14
C GLU A 85 3.47 -3.86 12.70
N ALA A 86 4.55 -3.09 12.52
CA ALA A 86 5.15 -2.83 11.22
C ALA A 86 5.60 -4.15 10.56
N THR A 87 6.23 -5.04 11.33
CA THR A 87 6.63 -6.37 10.86
C THR A 87 5.43 -7.18 10.38
N LYS A 88 4.35 -7.25 11.18
CA LYS A 88 3.11 -7.96 10.81
C LYS A 88 2.52 -7.41 9.51
N ARG A 89 2.41 -6.08 9.39
CA ARG A 89 1.87 -5.42 8.20
C ARG A 89 2.73 -5.63 6.95
N LEU A 90 4.05 -5.55 7.09
CA LEU A 90 4.99 -5.82 5.99
C LEU A 90 4.85 -7.25 5.47
N HIS A 91 4.84 -8.24 6.37
CA HIS A 91 4.66 -9.65 5.97
C HIS A 91 3.32 -9.89 5.30
N HIS A 92 2.25 -9.35 5.88
CA HIS A 92 0.90 -9.46 5.33
C HIS A 92 0.82 -8.83 3.93
N TYR A 93 1.31 -7.60 3.77
CA TYR A 93 1.32 -6.89 2.50
C TYR A 93 2.15 -7.62 1.43
N ASN A 94 3.34 -8.12 1.78
CA ASN A 94 4.19 -8.86 0.85
C ASN A 94 3.50 -10.13 0.37
N ASN A 95 2.89 -10.91 1.27
CA ASN A 95 2.17 -12.13 0.91
C ASN A 95 0.95 -11.82 0.02
N ILE A 96 0.16 -10.83 0.41
CA ILE A 96 -1.04 -10.42 -0.33
C ILE A 96 -0.71 -9.96 -1.74
N LYS A 97 0.38 -9.22 -1.94
CA LYS A 97 0.77 -8.74 -3.27
C LYS A 97 1.02 -9.88 -4.26
N TYR A 98 1.59 -11.00 -3.80
CA TYR A 98 1.79 -12.18 -4.63
C TYR A 98 0.46 -12.88 -4.93
N VAL A 99 -0.38 -13.07 -3.91
CA VAL A 99 -1.71 -13.69 -4.05
C VAL A 99 -2.61 -12.89 -4.98
N GLU A 100 -2.66 -11.56 -4.82
CA GLU A 100 -3.42 -10.65 -5.68
C GLU A 100 -2.99 -10.78 -7.15
N ARG A 101 -1.68 -10.84 -7.41
CA ARG A 101 -1.15 -10.95 -8.77
C ARG A 101 -1.49 -12.29 -9.40
N GLU A 102 -1.33 -13.38 -8.67
CA GLU A 102 -1.68 -14.72 -9.17
C GLU A 102 -3.17 -14.84 -9.49
N LEU A 103 -4.03 -14.36 -8.59
CA LEU A 103 -5.47 -14.35 -8.81
C LEU A 103 -5.86 -13.44 -9.96
N TYR A 104 -5.25 -12.26 -10.08
CA TYR A 104 -5.46 -11.35 -11.19
C TYR A 104 -5.19 -12.05 -12.54
N ASP A 105 -4.01 -12.65 -12.69
CA ASP A 105 -3.61 -13.30 -13.95
C ASP A 105 -4.56 -14.45 -14.29
N LYS A 106 -4.93 -15.23 -13.27
CA LYS A 106 -5.90 -16.34 -13.40
C LYS A 106 -7.29 -15.86 -13.79
N THR A 107 -7.80 -14.78 -13.19
CA THR A 107 -9.12 -14.20 -13.50
C THR A 107 -9.17 -13.67 -14.93
N VAL A 108 -8.12 -12.98 -15.39
CA VAL A 108 -8.03 -12.50 -16.78
C VAL A 108 -8.07 -13.69 -17.75
N GLN A 109 -7.30 -14.74 -17.49
CA GLN A 109 -7.21 -15.91 -18.36
C GLN A 109 -8.52 -16.72 -18.40
N GLU A 110 -9.07 -17.09 -17.24
CA GLU A 110 -10.23 -17.98 -17.14
C GLU A 110 -11.53 -17.34 -17.64
N LEU A 111 -11.67 -16.02 -17.49
CA LEU A 111 -12.83 -15.27 -18.00
C LEU A 111 -12.62 -14.72 -19.42
N GLY A 112 -11.39 -14.81 -19.95
CA GLY A 112 -11.04 -14.25 -21.24
C GLY A 112 -11.17 -12.73 -21.31
N LEU A 113 -10.86 -12.02 -20.21
CA LEU A 113 -10.92 -10.56 -20.16
C LEU A 113 -9.86 -9.95 -21.07
N SER A 114 -10.16 -8.81 -21.67
CA SER A 114 -9.16 -8.01 -22.39
C SER A 114 -8.22 -7.33 -21.41
N VAL A 115 -8.79 -6.72 -20.37
CA VAL A 115 -8.08 -6.05 -19.29
C VAL A 115 -8.88 -6.22 -18.01
N LEU A 116 -8.18 -6.42 -16.89
CA LEU A 116 -8.73 -6.27 -15.54
C LEU A 116 -7.99 -5.10 -14.88
N ASN A 117 -8.69 -4.20 -14.22
CA ASN A 117 -8.09 -3.08 -13.50
C ASN A 117 -8.89 -2.83 -12.22
N LYS A 118 -8.35 -1.97 -11.36
CA LYS A 118 -9.04 -1.56 -10.13
C LYS A 118 -8.86 -0.06 -9.88
N ASP A 119 -9.84 0.52 -9.23
CA ASP A 119 -9.75 1.89 -8.70
C ASP A 119 -8.67 1.94 -7.60
N ASP A 120 -8.07 3.11 -7.41
CA ASP A 120 -7.04 3.36 -6.40
C ASP A 120 -7.59 3.14 -4.97
N SER A 121 -8.90 3.24 -4.77
CA SER A 121 -9.56 2.93 -3.48
C SER A 121 -9.66 1.43 -3.17
N ILE A 122 -9.44 0.56 -4.17
CA ILE A 122 -9.55 -0.89 -4.00
C ILE A 122 -8.24 -1.44 -3.45
N THR A 123 -8.27 -1.80 -2.17
CA THR A 123 -7.13 -2.45 -1.51
C THR A 123 -6.86 -3.83 -2.14
N PRO A 124 -5.62 -4.33 -2.03
CA PRO A 124 -5.30 -5.70 -2.47
C PRO A 124 -6.26 -6.77 -1.93
N ASP A 125 -6.67 -6.69 -0.66
CA ASP A 125 -7.63 -7.62 -0.06
C ASP A 125 -9.00 -7.61 -0.75
N LEU A 126 -9.53 -6.42 -1.07
CA LEU A 126 -10.81 -6.30 -1.77
C LEU A 126 -10.69 -6.82 -3.21
N MET A 127 -9.54 -6.59 -3.85
CA MET A 127 -9.27 -7.12 -5.19
C MET A 127 -9.22 -8.65 -5.18
N ILE A 128 -8.52 -9.24 -4.21
CA ILE A 128 -8.46 -10.71 -4.00
C ILE A 128 -9.88 -11.26 -3.87
N GLN A 129 -10.69 -10.70 -2.97
CA GLN A 129 -12.07 -11.15 -2.77
C GLN A 129 -12.91 -11.05 -4.06
N CYS A 130 -12.76 -9.95 -4.82
CA CYS A 130 -13.45 -9.79 -6.09
C CYS A 130 -13.02 -10.87 -7.10
N CYS A 131 -11.71 -11.11 -7.25
CA CYS A 131 -11.16 -12.10 -8.16
C CYS A 131 -11.59 -13.54 -7.78
N GLU A 132 -11.56 -13.88 -6.50
CA GLU A 132 -12.02 -15.19 -6.01
C GLU A 132 -13.49 -15.43 -6.36
N ARG A 133 -14.35 -14.43 -6.17
CA ARG A 133 -15.77 -14.52 -6.53
C ARG A 133 -15.99 -14.62 -8.03
N LEU A 134 -15.22 -13.86 -8.81
CA LEU A 134 -15.26 -13.92 -10.27
C LEU A 134 -14.89 -15.33 -10.77
N LEU A 135 -13.85 -15.92 -10.19
CA LEU A 135 -13.41 -17.28 -10.50
C LEU A 135 -14.40 -18.35 -10.02
N LEU A 136 -15.07 -18.14 -8.88
CA LEU A 136 -16.10 -19.04 -8.38
C LEU A 136 -17.27 -19.19 -9.37
N HIS A 137 -17.66 -18.08 -10.02
CA HIS A 137 -18.76 -18.06 -10.99
C HIS A 137 -18.30 -18.13 -12.45
N LYS A 138 -17.06 -18.55 -12.71
CA LYS A 138 -16.43 -18.50 -14.05
C LYS A 138 -17.23 -19.19 -15.16
N ASN A 139 -17.90 -20.30 -14.87
CA ASN A 139 -18.63 -21.06 -15.89
C ASN A 139 -19.81 -20.26 -16.47
N ILE A 140 -20.40 -19.38 -15.67
CA ILE A 140 -21.52 -18.50 -16.07
C ILE A 140 -20.97 -17.21 -16.67
N LEU A 141 -19.90 -16.66 -16.08
CA LEU A 141 -19.38 -15.34 -16.43
C LEU A 141 -18.47 -15.35 -17.67
N ALA A 142 -17.68 -16.41 -17.90
CA ALA A 142 -16.71 -16.43 -18.99
C ALA A 142 -17.34 -16.20 -20.38
N PRO A 143 -18.50 -16.78 -20.74
CA PRO A 143 -19.16 -16.47 -22.01
C PRO A 143 -19.62 -15.01 -22.13
N LEU A 144 -19.96 -14.36 -21.00
CA LEU A 144 -20.49 -12.99 -20.95
C LEU A 144 -19.39 -11.93 -20.92
N LEU A 145 -18.23 -12.25 -20.33
CA LEU A 145 -17.14 -11.32 -20.09
C LEU A 145 -15.98 -11.45 -21.08
N LYS A 146 -16.06 -12.40 -22.02
CA LYS A 146 -15.00 -12.61 -23.01
C LYS A 146 -14.76 -11.33 -23.83
N GLY A 147 -13.53 -10.83 -23.80
CA GLY A 147 -13.10 -9.61 -24.49
C GLY A 147 -13.45 -8.31 -23.78
N VAL A 148 -14.11 -8.37 -22.61
CA VAL A 148 -14.51 -7.16 -21.85
C VAL A 148 -13.31 -6.55 -21.14
N MET A 149 -13.29 -5.21 -21.05
CA MET A 149 -12.40 -4.46 -20.17
C MET A 149 -13.12 -4.23 -18.83
N LEU A 150 -12.65 -4.89 -17.77
CA LEU A 150 -13.31 -4.91 -16.47
C LEU A 150 -12.55 -4.06 -15.45
N TRP A 151 -13.25 -3.14 -14.77
CA TRP A 151 -12.72 -2.32 -13.69
C TRP A 151 -13.44 -2.62 -12.38
N VAL A 152 -12.67 -2.96 -11.36
CA VAL A 152 -13.16 -3.15 -9.99
C VAL A 152 -13.22 -1.80 -9.29
N THR A 153 -14.40 -1.41 -8.83
CA THR A 153 -14.71 -0.12 -8.21
C THR A 153 -15.60 -0.32 -6.97
N HIS A 154 -16.36 0.71 -6.56
CA HIS A 154 -17.39 0.63 -5.51
C HIS A 154 -18.82 0.76 -6.06
N TYR A 155 -18.99 0.78 -7.38
CA TYR A 155 -20.28 0.99 -8.02
C TYR A 155 -20.37 0.24 -9.35
N TYR A 156 -21.58 0.10 -9.86
CA TYR A 156 -21.81 -0.41 -11.20
C TYR A 156 -21.85 0.75 -12.19
N SER A 157 -21.11 0.66 -13.29
CA SER A 157 -21.18 1.62 -14.39
C SER A 157 -20.68 0.98 -15.68
N VAL A 158 -21.08 1.53 -16.82
CA VAL A 158 -20.47 1.24 -18.12
C VAL A 158 -20.00 2.56 -18.70
N MET A 159 -18.71 2.68 -18.93
CA MET A 159 -18.11 3.89 -19.48
C MET A 159 -18.36 3.99 -20.99
N SER A 160 -18.29 5.21 -21.54
CA SER A 160 -18.55 5.47 -22.97
C SER A 160 -17.58 4.75 -23.91
N ASP A 161 -16.40 4.40 -23.42
CA ASP A 161 -15.36 3.64 -24.13
C ASP A 161 -15.54 2.11 -24.02
N GLY A 162 -16.61 1.64 -23.38
CA GLY A 162 -16.95 0.22 -23.26
C GLY A 162 -16.34 -0.48 -22.05
N VAL A 163 -15.71 0.26 -21.12
CA VAL A 163 -15.21 -0.30 -19.85
C VAL A 163 -16.38 -0.61 -18.92
N LEU A 164 -16.44 -1.86 -18.45
CA LEU A 164 -17.42 -2.31 -17.45
C LEU A 164 -16.84 -2.09 -16.05
N CYS A 165 -17.51 -1.30 -15.23
CA CYS A 165 -17.19 -1.11 -13.83
C CYS A 165 -18.13 -1.95 -12.95
N ILE A 166 -17.57 -2.75 -12.05
CA ILE A 166 -18.32 -3.51 -11.05
C ILE A 166 -17.79 -3.20 -9.65
N PRO A 167 -18.63 -3.20 -8.61
CA PRO A 167 -18.13 -3.10 -7.24
C PRO A 167 -17.37 -4.37 -6.87
N TRP A 168 -16.35 -4.28 -6.01
CA TRP A 168 -15.60 -5.46 -5.53
C TRP A 168 -16.51 -6.52 -4.87
N ASP A 169 -17.62 -6.10 -4.26
CA ASP A 169 -18.63 -6.94 -3.61
C ASP A 169 -19.84 -7.26 -4.51
N TRP A 170 -19.71 -7.10 -5.83
CA TRP A 170 -20.75 -7.37 -6.84
C TRP A 170 -21.55 -8.65 -6.59
N LYS A 171 -22.83 -8.67 -6.93
CA LYS A 171 -23.70 -9.85 -6.80
C LYS A 171 -24.15 -10.32 -8.19
N LEU A 172 -24.34 -11.64 -8.32
CA LEU A 172 -24.90 -12.28 -9.52
C LEU A 172 -26.42 -12.19 -9.50
#